data_AF-A0A2V5PC21-F1
#
_entry.id   AF-A0A2V5PC21-F1
#
_cell.length_a   1.000
_cell.length_b   1.000
_cell.length_c   1.000
_cell.angle_alpha   90.00
_cell.angle_beta   90.00
_cell.angle_gamma   90.00
#
_symmetry.space_group_name_H-M   'P 1'
#
loop_
_entity.id
_entity.type
_entity.pdbx_description
1 polymer ?
#
loop_
_entity_poly.entity_id
_entity_poly.type
_entity_poly.pdbx_seq_one_letter_code
_entity_poly.pdbx_strand_id
1 'polypeptide(L)'
;ARAALFDALLQIGGPQATSVLLQTMQTTAEPREVAVLARELETLAPEQYRQEALSAARQALAMAGSGKLEGADVGPLFELMYKYGGTGVVPELEQAAKQWNYYATIALAQLPDGAGIPALIQIAQGTSAPKGNAVELLAQTAPQYPEARAALLDLARANKIPPSLWPYLTPLLAGGQYRYQDSAFDDSLTEGSRRARESGHVLSGNQHFYTAPDVGSLTPDQINQRMALIDDLRSATSDPVALNALQDSRDRLAKLLPASVATTP
;
A
#
# COMPACT_ATOMS: atom_id res chain seq x y z
N ALA A 1 -10.26 5.70 23.46
CA ALA A 1 -11.27 6.58 24.09
C ALA A 1 -11.98 7.47 23.07
N ARG A 2 -11.28 8.27 22.24
CA ARG A 2 -11.94 9.15 21.26
C ARG A 2 -12.53 8.45 20.04
N ALA A 3 -11.95 7.33 19.59
CA ALA A 3 -12.55 6.51 18.52
C ALA A 3 -14.00 6.09 18.83
N ALA A 4 -14.27 5.60 20.05
CA ALA A 4 -15.63 5.22 20.47
C ALA A 4 -16.61 6.42 20.53
N LEU A 5 -16.10 7.63 20.76
CA LEU A 5 -16.91 8.85 20.68
C LEU A 5 -17.27 9.16 19.22
N PHE A 6 -16.32 9.02 18.31
CA PHE A 6 -16.54 9.21 16.88
C PHE A 6 -17.55 8.18 16.33
N ASP A 7 -17.39 6.90 16.70
CA ASP A 7 -18.37 5.84 16.39
C ASP A 7 -19.77 6.17 16.94
N ALA A 8 -19.88 6.72 18.15
CA ALA A 8 -21.16 7.13 18.72
C ALA A 8 -21.78 8.31 17.95
N LEU A 9 -20.98 9.29 17.53
CA LEU A 9 -21.44 10.40 16.68
C LEU A 9 -21.89 9.92 15.30
N LEU A 10 -21.17 8.96 14.71
CA LEU A 10 -21.57 8.29 13.47
C LEU A 10 -22.94 7.61 13.61
N GLN A 11 -23.17 6.87 14.71
CA GLN A 11 -24.45 6.19 14.97
C GLN A 11 -25.61 7.16 15.21
N ILE A 12 -25.35 8.29 15.89
CA ILE A 12 -26.36 9.35 16.06
C ILE A 12 -26.71 9.97 14.70
N GLY A 13 -25.70 10.28 13.89
CA GLY A 13 -25.84 10.89 12.58
C GLY A 13 -26.47 12.30 12.62
N GLY A 14 -26.87 12.78 11.45
CA GLY A 14 -27.51 14.08 11.29
C GLY A 14 -26.56 15.28 11.32
N PRO A 15 -27.07 16.50 11.01
CA PRO A 15 -26.24 17.67 10.72
C PRO A 15 -25.32 18.09 11.87
N GLN A 16 -25.77 17.98 13.12
CA GLN A 16 -24.99 18.35 14.30
C GLN A 16 -23.81 17.40 14.52
N ALA A 17 -24.03 16.08 14.41
CA ALA A 17 -22.96 15.09 14.56
C ALA A 17 -21.91 15.26 13.44
N THR A 18 -22.36 15.42 12.19
CA THR A 18 -21.47 15.70 11.06
C THR A 18 -20.64 16.96 11.27
N SER A 19 -21.25 18.04 11.77
CA SER A 19 -20.52 19.29 12.07
C SER A 19 -19.44 19.09 13.15
N VAL A 20 -19.72 18.30 14.19
CA VAL A 20 -18.75 18.01 15.26
C VAL A 20 -17.59 17.16 14.73
N LEU A 21 -17.88 16.14 13.93
CA LEU A 21 -16.85 15.30 13.30
C LEU A 21 -15.95 16.13 12.37
N LEU A 22 -16.54 16.98 11.52
CA LEU A 22 -15.81 17.87 10.62
C LEU A 22 -14.93 18.86 11.38
N GLN A 23 -15.47 19.52 12.40
CA GLN A 23 -14.71 20.46 13.23
C GLN A 23 -13.55 19.76 13.96
N THR A 24 -13.78 18.53 14.43
CA THR A 24 -12.74 17.74 15.08
C THR A 24 -11.64 17.37 14.09
N MET A 25 -11.99 16.96 12.87
CA MET A 25 -11.03 16.62 11.81
C MET A 25 -10.15 17.82 11.44
N GLN A 26 -10.74 19.02 11.39
CA GLN A 26 -10.04 20.27 11.06
C GLN A 26 -9.10 20.78 12.16
N THR A 27 -9.21 20.25 13.38
CA THR A 27 -8.45 20.74 14.54
C THR A 27 -7.49 19.72 15.13
N THR A 28 -7.70 18.43 14.87
CA THR A 28 -6.76 17.38 15.28
C THR A 28 -5.55 17.33 14.34
N ALA A 29 -4.38 17.08 14.91
CA ALA A 29 -3.16 16.80 14.16
C ALA A 29 -2.78 15.31 14.23
N GLU A 30 -3.56 14.49 14.95
CA GLU A 30 -3.26 13.08 15.17
C GLU A 30 -3.56 12.28 13.90
N PRO A 31 -2.56 11.67 13.23
CA PRO A 31 -2.72 10.99 11.94
C PRO A 31 -3.90 10.02 11.87
N ARG A 32 -4.04 9.19 12.91
CA ARG A 32 -5.09 8.17 12.96
C ARG A 32 -6.47 8.77 13.20
N GLU A 33 -6.58 9.83 14.00
CA GLU A 33 -7.87 10.51 14.19
C GLU A 33 -8.34 11.16 12.88
N VAL A 34 -7.44 11.81 12.13
CA VAL A 34 -7.77 12.39 10.81
C VAL A 34 -8.33 11.32 9.88
N ALA A 35 -7.69 10.16 9.79
CA ALA A 35 -8.13 9.06 8.92
C ALA A 35 -9.49 8.46 9.32
N VAL A 36 -9.71 8.22 10.62
CA VAL A 36 -11.00 7.71 11.13
C VAL A 36 -12.12 8.71 10.88
N LEU A 37 -11.92 9.99 11.20
CA LEU A 37 -12.91 11.04 10.99
C LEU A 37 -13.27 11.21 9.50
N ALA A 38 -12.28 11.13 8.62
CA ALA A 38 -12.52 11.17 7.17
C ALA A 38 -13.41 10.00 6.70
N ARG A 39 -13.14 8.78 7.18
CA ARG A 39 -13.95 7.59 6.88
C ARG A 39 -15.39 7.72 7.35
N GLU A 40 -15.59 8.22 8.56
CA GLU A 40 -16.93 8.42 9.13
C GLU A 40 -17.71 9.51 8.40
N LEU A 41 -17.05 10.63 8.07
CA LEU A 41 -17.65 11.70 7.27
C LEU A 41 -18.06 11.21 5.88
N GLU A 42 -17.23 10.40 5.23
CA GLU A 42 -17.57 9.74 3.96
C GLU A 42 -18.77 8.80 4.10
N THR A 43 -18.91 8.10 5.24
CA THR A 43 -20.07 7.24 5.50
C THR A 43 -21.37 8.04 5.66
N LEU A 44 -21.30 9.19 6.33
CA LEU A 44 -22.46 10.06 6.57
C LEU A 44 -22.86 10.88 5.33
N ALA A 45 -21.87 11.34 4.57
CA ALA A 45 -22.06 12.20 3.41
C ALA A 45 -20.98 11.87 2.35
N PRO A 46 -21.22 10.84 1.53
CA PRO A 46 -20.28 10.39 0.51
C PRO A 46 -19.85 11.55 -0.40
N GLU A 47 -18.56 11.57 -0.75
CA GLU A 47 -17.92 12.58 -1.59
C GLU A 47 -17.86 14.02 -1.03
N GLN A 48 -18.73 14.37 -0.07
CA GLN A 48 -18.97 15.76 0.32
C GLN A 48 -17.78 16.42 1.01
N TYR A 49 -17.03 15.65 1.82
CA TYR A 49 -15.96 16.18 2.69
C TYR A 49 -14.54 15.75 2.27
N ARG A 50 -14.39 15.28 1.02
CA ARG A 50 -13.11 14.77 0.52
C ARG A 50 -12.01 15.82 0.55
N GLN A 51 -12.31 17.06 0.19
CA GLN A 51 -11.31 18.12 0.14
C GLN A 51 -10.85 18.53 1.54
N GLU A 52 -11.77 18.57 2.50
CA GLU A 52 -11.46 18.84 3.91
C GLU A 52 -10.61 17.72 4.51
N ALA A 53 -10.93 16.46 4.22
CA ALA A 53 -10.13 15.31 4.64
C ALA A 53 -8.70 15.37 4.09
N LEU A 54 -8.55 15.63 2.78
CA LEU A 54 -7.24 15.77 2.14
C LEU A 54 -6.47 16.98 2.67
N SER A 55 -7.14 18.09 2.96
CA SER A 55 -6.53 19.28 3.57
C SER A 55 -6.00 18.97 4.97
N ALA A 56 -6.79 18.33 5.82
CA ALA A 56 -6.37 17.90 7.16
C ALA A 56 -5.17 16.95 7.08
N ALA A 57 -5.20 15.98 6.15
CA ALA A 57 -4.09 15.05 5.95
C ALA A 57 -2.79 15.77 5.53
N ARG A 58 -2.86 16.71 4.58
CA ARG A 58 -1.70 17.52 4.17
C ARG A 58 -1.15 18.34 5.31
N GLN A 59 -2.00 18.95 6.14
CA GLN A 59 -1.59 19.74 7.29
C GLN A 59 -0.87 18.87 8.34
N ALA A 60 -1.46 17.72 8.71
CA ALA A 60 -0.84 16.79 9.64
C ALA A 60 0.50 16.24 9.10
N LEU A 61 0.58 15.91 7.81
CA LEU A 61 1.81 15.45 7.18
C LEU A 61 2.89 16.54 7.17
N ALA A 62 2.54 17.81 6.92
CA ALA A 62 3.46 18.93 7.02
C ALA A 62 3.96 19.16 8.46
N MET A 63 3.10 18.96 9.47
CA MET A 63 3.51 19.00 10.88
C MET A 63 4.48 17.87 11.22
N ALA A 64 4.22 16.64 10.76
CA ALA A 64 5.15 15.52 10.93
C ALA A 64 6.49 15.77 10.21
N GLY A 65 6.45 16.32 8.99
CA GLY A 65 7.63 16.65 8.20
C GLY A 65 8.54 17.70 8.85
N SER A 66 7.95 18.60 9.64
CA SER A 66 8.66 19.61 10.43
C SER A 66 9.03 19.15 11.86
N GLY A 67 8.80 17.86 12.19
CA GLY A 67 9.14 17.29 13.50
C GLY A 67 8.16 17.64 14.63
N LYS A 68 7.03 18.30 14.34
CA LYS A 68 6.04 18.68 15.36
C LYS A 68 5.18 17.51 15.85
N LEU A 69 5.25 16.38 15.16
CA LEU A 69 4.59 15.11 15.49
C LEU A 69 5.65 14.00 15.61
N GLU A 70 6.72 14.27 16.37
CA GLU A 70 7.82 13.31 16.55
C GLU A 70 7.30 11.98 17.11
N GLY A 71 7.69 10.88 16.46
CA GLY A 71 7.26 9.53 16.84
C GLY A 71 5.84 9.16 16.41
N ALA A 72 5.06 10.07 15.82
CA ALA A 72 3.74 9.71 15.28
C ALA A 72 3.86 8.81 14.04
N ASP A 73 3.00 7.81 13.95
CA ASP A 73 2.84 7.02 12.72
C ASP A 73 1.93 7.77 11.74
N VAL A 74 2.47 8.19 10.61
CA VAL A 74 1.74 8.93 9.57
C VAL A 74 1.10 8.04 8.50
N GLY A 75 1.23 6.71 8.60
CA GLY A 75 0.65 5.74 7.67
C GLY A 75 -0.83 5.97 7.37
N PRO A 76 -1.69 6.24 8.37
CA PRO A 76 -3.10 6.55 8.14
C PRO A 76 -3.35 7.77 7.21
N LEU A 77 -2.43 8.74 7.17
CA LEU A 77 -2.56 9.90 6.28
C LEU A 77 -2.30 9.51 4.82
N PHE A 78 -1.29 8.68 4.57
CA PHE A 78 -1.02 8.13 3.24
C PHE A 78 -2.18 7.26 2.75
N GLU A 79 -2.81 6.53 3.67
CA GLU A 79 -3.99 5.73 3.38
C GLU A 79 -5.18 6.58 2.93
N LEU A 80 -5.47 7.65 3.69
CA LEU A 80 -6.47 8.65 3.32
C LEU A 80 -6.17 9.25 1.94
N MET A 81 -4.91 9.62 1.68
CA MET A 81 -4.51 10.24 0.41
C MET A 81 -4.79 9.35 -0.79
N TYR A 82 -4.44 8.05 -0.78
CA TYR A 82 -4.71 7.21 -1.96
C TYR A 82 -6.21 6.89 -2.11
N LYS A 83 -6.98 6.81 -1.00
CA LYS A 83 -8.42 6.55 -1.06
C LYS A 83 -9.24 7.71 -1.61
N TYR A 84 -8.90 8.95 -1.24
CA TYR A 84 -9.71 10.13 -1.56
C TYR A 84 -9.04 11.10 -2.54
N GLY A 85 -7.74 11.00 -2.75
CA GLY A 85 -6.95 11.97 -3.51
C GLY A 85 -6.96 11.78 -5.02
N GLY A 86 -7.22 10.56 -5.51
CA GLY A 86 -7.14 10.22 -6.93
C GLY A 86 -5.78 10.57 -7.54
N THR A 87 -5.75 10.95 -8.83
CA THR A 87 -4.52 11.38 -9.51
C THR A 87 -3.92 12.65 -8.93
N GLY A 88 -4.72 13.48 -8.25
CA GLY A 88 -4.32 14.78 -7.73
C GLY A 88 -3.29 14.73 -6.61
N VAL A 89 -3.10 13.58 -5.96
CA VAL A 89 -2.12 13.42 -4.86
C VAL A 89 -0.76 12.88 -5.28
N VAL A 90 -0.59 12.50 -6.57
CA VAL A 90 0.66 11.90 -7.06
C VAL A 90 1.88 12.79 -6.74
N PRO A 91 1.87 14.11 -7.05
CA PRO A 91 3.03 14.96 -6.77
C PRO A 91 3.36 15.06 -5.27
N GLU A 92 2.34 15.11 -4.40
CA GLU A 92 2.57 15.11 -2.95
C GLU A 92 3.17 13.79 -2.47
N LEU A 93 2.72 12.66 -2.99
CA LEU A 93 3.26 11.34 -2.65
C LEU A 93 4.71 11.20 -3.12
N GLU A 94 5.05 11.66 -4.32
CA GLU A 94 6.43 11.68 -4.82
C GLU A 94 7.36 12.52 -3.92
N GLN A 95 6.87 13.70 -3.51
CA GLN A 95 7.63 14.55 -2.60
C GLN A 95 7.78 13.91 -1.22
N ALA A 96 6.72 13.31 -0.69
CA ALA A 96 6.71 12.63 0.60
C ALA A 96 7.63 11.41 0.63
N ALA A 97 7.85 10.75 -0.52
CA ALA A 97 8.76 9.61 -0.64
C ALA A 97 10.21 9.92 -0.26
N LYS A 98 10.59 11.21 -0.21
CA LYS A 98 11.92 11.65 0.28
C LYS A 98 12.11 11.40 1.78
N GLN A 99 11.02 11.36 2.55
CA GLN A 99 11.03 11.21 4.00
C GLN A 99 10.36 9.92 4.47
N TRP A 100 9.23 9.56 3.86
CA TRP A 100 8.45 8.36 4.15
C TRP A 100 8.35 7.48 2.91
N ASN A 101 9.51 6.97 2.47
CA ASN A 101 9.64 6.26 1.21
C ASN A 101 8.69 5.04 1.09
N TYR A 102 8.58 4.20 2.13
CA TYR A 102 7.72 3.02 2.09
C TYR A 102 6.25 3.41 1.99
N TYR A 103 5.77 4.27 2.88
CA TYR A 103 4.37 4.72 2.86
C TYR A 103 3.99 5.41 1.56
N ALA A 104 4.82 6.31 1.06
CA ALA A 104 4.58 6.96 -0.21
C ALA A 104 4.49 5.96 -1.37
N THR A 105 5.41 4.99 -1.44
CA THR A 105 5.36 3.96 -2.50
C THR A 105 4.17 3.02 -2.38
N ILE A 106 3.76 2.67 -1.15
CA ILE A 106 2.55 1.87 -0.91
C ILE A 106 1.32 2.66 -1.39
N ALA A 107 1.21 3.93 -1.02
CA ALA A 107 0.10 4.79 -1.46
C ALA A 107 0.06 4.94 -2.99
N LEU A 108 1.21 5.19 -3.65
CA LEU A 108 1.28 5.27 -5.11
C LEU A 108 0.84 3.95 -5.77
N ALA A 109 1.20 2.80 -5.20
CA ALA A 109 0.82 1.49 -5.73
C ALA A 109 -0.67 1.17 -5.57
N GLN A 110 -1.32 1.80 -4.59
CA GLN A 110 -2.74 1.60 -4.26
C GLN A 110 -3.66 2.66 -4.89
N LEU A 111 -3.11 3.62 -5.63
CA LEU A 111 -3.92 4.60 -6.33
C LEU A 111 -4.83 3.92 -7.37
N PRO A 112 -6.12 4.33 -7.46
CA PRO A 112 -7.05 3.78 -8.43
C PRO A 112 -6.53 3.88 -9.87
N ASP A 113 -6.93 2.92 -10.70
CA ASP A 113 -6.60 2.84 -12.12
C ASP A 113 -5.09 2.86 -12.44
N GLY A 114 -4.24 2.57 -11.44
CA GLY A 114 -2.79 2.59 -11.61
C GLY A 114 -2.19 3.99 -11.75
N ALA A 115 -2.89 5.03 -11.27
CA ALA A 115 -2.45 6.42 -11.42
C ALA A 115 -1.06 6.71 -10.85
N GLY A 116 -0.61 5.96 -9.84
CA GLY A 116 0.73 6.10 -9.25
C GLY A 116 1.82 5.25 -9.90
N ILE A 117 1.49 4.37 -10.86
CA ILE A 117 2.47 3.48 -11.51
C ILE A 117 3.58 4.27 -12.23
N PRO A 118 3.32 5.35 -12.99
CA PRO A 118 4.39 6.12 -13.62
C PRO A 118 5.39 6.69 -12.62
N ALA A 119 4.92 7.22 -11.49
CA ALA A 119 5.76 7.72 -10.41
C ALA A 119 6.58 6.59 -9.75
N LEU A 120 5.97 5.43 -9.51
CA LEU A 120 6.69 4.26 -8.99
C LEU A 120 7.80 3.80 -9.92
N ILE A 121 7.55 3.79 -11.23
CA ILE A 121 8.57 3.44 -12.23
C ILE A 121 9.75 4.41 -12.14
N GLN A 122 9.50 5.72 -12.06
CA GLN A 122 10.57 6.71 -11.93
C GLN A 122 11.38 6.53 -10.64
N ILE A 123 10.71 6.30 -9.50
CA ILE A 123 11.37 6.06 -8.21
C ILE A 123 12.20 4.76 -8.26
N ALA A 124 11.65 3.69 -8.85
CA ALA A 124 12.32 2.40 -8.98
C ALA A 124 13.54 2.46 -9.91
N GLN A 125 13.51 3.28 -10.96
CA GLN A 125 14.65 3.43 -11.87
C GLN A 125 15.80 4.19 -11.21
N GLY A 126 15.49 5.26 -10.47
CA GLY A 126 16.46 6.07 -9.72
C GLY A 126 17.56 6.70 -10.60
N THR A 127 18.28 7.69 -10.07
CA THR A 127 19.43 8.31 -10.78
C THR A 127 20.77 7.66 -10.43
N SER A 128 20.86 6.94 -9.31
CA SER A 128 22.11 6.33 -8.81
C SER A 128 21.98 4.84 -8.50
N ALA A 129 20.85 4.41 -7.95
CA ALA A 129 20.50 2.99 -7.75
C ALA A 129 18.99 2.82 -7.66
N PRO A 130 18.44 1.66 -8.04
CA PRO A 130 17.04 1.34 -7.83
C PRO A 130 16.64 1.40 -6.37
N LYS A 131 15.48 2.01 -6.09
CA LYS A 131 14.89 2.02 -4.76
C LYS A 131 14.16 0.69 -4.54
N GLY A 132 14.72 -0.15 -3.67
CA GLY A 132 14.22 -1.52 -3.41
C GLY A 132 12.72 -1.58 -3.14
N ASN A 133 12.21 -0.70 -2.28
CA ASN A 133 10.78 -0.60 -1.98
C ASN A 133 9.93 -0.29 -3.23
N ALA A 134 10.38 0.60 -4.13
CA ALA A 134 9.62 0.87 -5.36
C ALA A 134 9.64 -0.32 -6.33
N VAL A 135 10.76 -1.05 -6.42
CA VAL A 135 10.84 -2.30 -7.21
C VAL A 135 9.93 -3.38 -6.64
N GLU A 136 9.87 -3.51 -5.33
CA GLU A 136 8.93 -4.40 -4.63
C GLU A 136 7.47 -4.04 -4.96
N LEU A 137 7.09 -2.76 -4.92
CA LEU A 137 5.75 -2.32 -5.28
C LEU A 137 5.43 -2.48 -6.78
N LEU A 138 6.44 -2.36 -7.67
CA LEU A 138 6.28 -2.75 -9.07
C LEU A 138 6.01 -4.26 -9.21
N ALA A 139 6.71 -5.11 -8.45
CA ALA A 139 6.46 -6.56 -8.46
C ALA A 139 5.07 -6.93 -7.95
N GLN A 140 4.56 -6.20 -6.94
CA GLN A 140 3.21 -6.39 -6.44
C GLN A 140 2.13 -6.07 -7.50
N THR A 141 2.35 -5.00 -8.29
CA THR A 141 1.36 -4.40 -9.21
C THR A 141 1.49 -4.89 -10.66
N ALA A 142 2.65 -5.41 -11.07
CA ALA A 142 2.93 -5.92 -12.41
C ALA A 142 1.92 -6.93 -12.99
N PRO A 143 1.28 -7.82 -12.21
CA PRO A 143 0.25 -8.70 -12.75
C PRO A 143 -0.98 -7.96 -13.28
N GLN A 144 -1.27 -6.77 -12.75
CA GLN A 144 -2.46 -5.97 -13.09
C GLN A 144 -2.13 -4.85 -14.08
N TYR A 145 -0.93 -4.28 -14.00
CA TYR A 145 -0.54 -3.11 -14.79
C TYR A 145 0.60 -3.43 -15.77
N PRO A 146 0.34 -3.46 -17.09
CA PRO A 146 1.34 -3.79 -18.10
C PRO A 146 2.60 -2.92 -18.06
N GLU A 147 2.47 -1.63 -17.74
CA GLU A 147 3.59 -0.70 -17.63
C GLU A 147 4.51 -1.05 -16.46
N ALA A 148 3.94 -1.48 -15.32
CA ALA A 148 4.71 -1.95 -14.17
C ALA A 148 5.46 -3.25 -14.50
N ARG A 149 4.81 -4.18 -15.21
CA ARG A 149 5.46 -5.41 -15.72
C ARG A 149 6.61 -5.09 -16.66
N ALA A 150 6.40 -4.20 -17.62
CA ALA A 150 7.44 -3.79 -18.57
C ALA A 150 8.65 -3.19 -17.83
N ALA A 151 8.41 -2.25 -16.91
CA ALA A 151 9.48 -1.63 -16.13
C ALA A 151 10.24 -2.63 -15.26
N LEU A 152 9.54 -3.57 -14.59
CA LEU A 152 10.18 -4.60 -13.79
C LEU A 152 11.05 -5.54 -14.64
N LEU A 153 10.56 -5.93 -15.82
CA LEU A 153 11.33 -6.74 -16.76
C LEU A 153 12.55 -5.99 -17.30
N ASP A 154 12.42 -4.70 -17.60
CA ASP A 154 13.55 -3.88 -18.04
C ASP A 154 14.62 -3.78 -16.95
N LEU A 155 14.24 -3.63 -15.68
CA LEU A 155 15.16 -3.67 -14.55
C LEU A 155 15.86 -5.03 -14.42
N ALA A 156 15.13 -6.13 -14.61
CA ALA A 156 15.70 -7.49 -14.57
C ALA A 156 16.69 -7.72 -15.72
N ARG A 157 16.32 -7.40 -16.97
CA ARG A 157 17.18 -7.54 -18.16
C ARG A 157 18.44 -6.68 -18.07
N ALA A 158 18.32 -5.48 -17.51
CA ALA A 158 19.44 -4.59 -17.29
C ALA A 158 20.32 -4.98 -16.09
N ASN A 159 20.03 -6.11 -15.42
CA ASN A 159 20.70 -6.57 -14.20
C ASN A 159 20.73 -5.48 -13.10
N LYS A 160 19.65 -4.69 -13.00
CA LYS A 160 19.53 -3.59 -12.04
C LYS A 160 18.87 -4.04 -10.73
N ILE A 161 18.20 -5.19 -10.70
CA ILE A 161 17.65 -5.76 -9.46
C ILE A 161 18.80 -6.50 -8.74
N PRO A 162 19.30 -5.99 -7.60
CA PRO A 162 20.44 -6.61 -6.95
C PRO A 162 20.07 -8.00 -6.39
N PRO A 163 21.01 -8.96 -6.31
CA PRO A 163 20.78 -10.30 -5.78
C PRO A 163 20.04 -10.31 -4.44
N SER A 164 20.37 -9.36 -3.56
CA SER A 164 19.79 -9.22 -2.22
C SER A 164 18.31 -8.81 -2.21
N LEU A 165 17.78 -8.26 -3.31
CA LEU A 165 16.39 -7.81 -3.38
C LEU A 165 15.44 -8.92 -3.81
N TRP A 166 15.92 -9.93 -4.54
CA TRP A 166 15.09 -11.02 -5.05
C TRP A 166 14.30 -11.79 -3.97
N PRO A 167 14.87 -12.10 -2.78
CA PRO A 167 14.10 -12.73 -1.71
C PRO A 167 12.89 -11.91 -1.24
N TYR A 168 12.98 -10.57 -1.29
CA TYR A 168 11.86 -9.68 -0.92
C TYR A 168 10.78 -9.62 -2.00
N LEU A 169 11.13 -9.90 -3.27
CA LEU A 169 10.14 -9.98 -4.35
C LEU A 169 9.33 -11.29 -4.28
N THR A 170 9.88 -12.35 -3.68
CA THR A 170 9.23 -13.66 -3.61
C THR A 170 7.80 -13.64 -3.06
N PRO A 171 7.54 -13.09 -1.85
CA PRO A 171 6.17 -13.05 -1.34
C PRO A 171 5.24 -12.19 -2.21
N LEU A 172 5.75 -11.12 -2.82
CA LEU A 172 4.95 -10.17 -3.61
C LEU A 172 4.54 -10.76 -4.97
N LEU A 173 5.46 -11.44 -5.64
CA LEU A 173 5.16 -12.18 -6.88
C LEU A 173 4.17 -13.32 -6.60
N ALA A 174 4.26 -13.94 -5.42
CA ALA A 174 3.34 -14.97 -4.95
C ALA A 174 1.98 -14.45 -4.45
N GLY A 175 1.68 -13.16 -4.58
CA GLY A 175 0.37 -12.59 -4.21
C GLY A 175 0.31 -11.85 -2.88
N GLY A 176 1.43 -11.74 -2.18
CA GLY A 176 1.57 -10.85 -1.04
C GLY A 176 1.41 -9.39 -1.46
N GLN A 177 0.80 -8.60 -0.58
CA GLN A 177 0.63 -7.17 -0.74
C GLN A 177 1.09 -6.46 0.53
N TYR A 178 1.72 -5.31 0.33
CA TYR A 178 2.01 -4.38 1.41
C TYR A 178 0.75 -3.69 1.92
N ARG A 179 0.65 -3.62 3.26
CA ARG A 179 -0.43 -2.95 3.98
C ARG A 179 0.11 -2.14 5.15
N TYR A 180 -0.60 -1.07 5.49
CA TYR A 180 -0.32 -0.26 6.69
C TYR A 180 -0.70 -1.06 7.94
N GLN A 181 0.16 -1.04 8.96
CA GLN A 181 -0.08 -1.78 10.20
C GLN A 181 -1.30 -1.26 10.97
N ASP A 182 -1.45 0.06 11.07
CA ASP A 182 -2.52 0.74 11.78
C ASP A 182 -3.55 1.37 10.84
N SER A 183 -3.94 0.63 9.80
CA SER A 183 -4.95 1.07 8.84
C SER A 183 -6.24 1.54 9.53
N ALA A 184 -6.75 2.68 9.09
CA ALA A 184 -8.03 3.21 9.55
C ALA A 184 -9.22 2.69 8.71
N PHE A 185 -8.93 1.99 7.61
CA PHE A 185 -9.93 1.60 6.61
C PHE A 185 -10.03 0.08 6.41
N ASP A 186 -9.09 -0.69 6.93
CA ASP A 186 -9.19 -2.16 7.00
C ASP A 186 -9.94 -2.57 8.28
N ASP A 187 -11.23 -2.89 8.17
CA ASP A 187 -12.03 -3.42 9.30
C ASP A 187 -11.71 -4.89 9.64
N SER A 188 -10.85 -5.55 8.87
CA SER A 188 -10.84 -7.02 8.74
C SER A 188 -9.77 -7.77 9.56
N LEU A 189 -9.10 -7.13 10.51
CA LEU A 189 -8.06 -7.81 11.30
C LEU A 189 -8.43 -7.99 12.76
N THR A 190 -8.99 -9.16 13.07
CA THR A 190 -8.92 -9.75 14.42
C THR A 190 -7.46 -9.73 14.90
N GLU A 191 -7.24 -9.32 16.16
CA GLU A 191 -5.89 -9.16 16.76
C GLU A 191 -4.99 -10.40 16.60
N GLY A 192 -5.57 -11.60 16.52
CA GLY A 192 -4.86 -12.86 16.31
C GLY A 192 -4.18 -12.98 14.94
N SER A 193 -4.75 -12.38 13.88
CA SER A 193 -4.20 -12.40 12.52
C SER A 193 -3.07 -11.39 12.30
N ARG A 194 -2.91 -10.39 13.18
CA ARG A 194 -1.85 -9.37 13.07
C ARG A 194 -0.48 -9.90 13.49
N ARG A 195 -0.43 -10.88 14.40
CA ARG A 195 0.82 -11.39 15.00
C ARG A 195 1.58 -12.42 14.15
N ALA A 196 0.94 -12.99 13.12
CA ALA A 196 1.53 -14.03 12.27
C ALA A 196 2.09 -13.52 10.94
N ARG A 197 2.20 -12.20 10.75
CA ARG A 197 2.60 -11.58 9.49
C ARG A 197 4.03 -11.06 9.58
N GLU A 198 4.75 -11.14 8.47
CA GLU A 198 6.05 -10.47 8.33
C GLU A 198 5.80 -8.96 8.36
N SER A 199 6.05 -8.36 9.54
CA SER A 199 5.98 -6.91 9.77
C SER A 199 7.34 -6.27 9.50
N GLY A 200 7.34 -5.16 8.79
CA GLY A 200 8.50 -4.28 8.60
C GLY A 200 8.35 -3.01 9.44
N HIS A 201 9.45 -2.62 10.09
CA HIS A 201 9.58 -1.32 10.74
C HIS A 201 10.79 -0.58 10.17
N VAL A 202 10.55 0.64 9.69
CA VAL A 202 11.62 1.55 9.26
C VAL A 202 11.70 2.67 10.29
N LEU A 203 12.85 2.73 10.98
CA LEU A 203 13.13 3.75 12.01
C LEU A 203 12.96 5.18 11.46
N SER A 204 13.42 5.41 10.22
CA SER A 204 13.25 6.70 9.55
C SER A 204 11.78 6.96 9.25
N GLY A 205 11.22 8.00 9.86
CA GLY A 205 9.83 8.39 9.68
C GLY A 205 8.82 7.47 10.38
N ASN A 206 9.27 6.60 11.29
CA ASN A 206 8.46 5.67 12.08
C ASN A 206 7.42 4.90 11.24
N GLN A 207 7.88 4.20 10.20
CA GLN A 207 6.99 3.54 9.25
C GLN A 207 6.80 2.05 9.60
N HIS A 208 5.55 1.64 9.80
CA HIS A 208 5.09 0.30 10.17
C HIS A 208 4.19 -0.27 9.09
N PHE A 209 4.60 -1.38 8.50
CA PHE A 209 3.84 -2.07 7.47
C PHE A 209 3.99 -3.56 7.64
N TYR A 210 3.17 -4.33 6.93
CA TYR A 210 3.33 -5.77 6.86
C TYR A 210 2.97 -6.25 5.47
N THR A 211 3.45 -7.44 5.12
CA THR A 211 3.01 -8.15 3.93
C THR A 211 1.97 -9.18 4.32
N ALA A 212 0.84 -9.19 3.61
CA ALA A 212 -0.19 -10.22 3.75
C ALA A 212 -0.71 -10.64 2.39
N PRO A 213 -1.21 -11.89 2.25
CA PRO A 213 -1.97 -12.27 1.07
C PRO A 213 -3.20 -11.37 0.94
N ASP A 214 -3.66 -11.18 -0.30
CA ASP A 214 -4.88 -10.43 -0.56
C ASP A 214 -6.09 -11.07 0.15
N VAL A 215 -6.99 -10.23 0.66
CA VAL A 215 -8.15 -10.65 1.46
C VAL A 215 -9.23 -11.12 0.50
N GLY A 216 -9.21 -12.43 0.24
CA GLY A 216 -9.96 -13.06 -0.85
C GLY A 216 -8.96 -13.79 -1.72
N SER A 217 -8.92 -15.12 -1.63
CA SER A 217 -7.97 -15.97 -2.34
C SER A 217 -7.82 -15.56 -3.81
N LEU A 218 -6.57 -15.48 -4.30
CA LEU A 218 -6.29 -15.23 -5.71
C LEU A 218 -7.15 -16.14 -6.60
N THR A 219 -7.79 -15.56 -7.63
CA THR A 219 -8.52 -16.36 -8.62
C THR A 219 -7.53 -17.20 -9.45
N PRO A 220 -7.97 -18.30 -10.08
CA PRO A 220 -7.10 -19.07 -10.99
C PRO A 220 -6.47 -18.20 -12.08
N ASP A 221 -7.21 -17.23 -12.63
CA ASP A 221 -6.71 -16.30 -13.64
C ASP A 221 -5.60 -15.39 -13.07
N GLN A 222 -5.78 -14.86 -11.85
CA GLN A 222 -4.76 -14.05 -11.18
C GLN A 222 -3.50 -14.88 -10.86
N ILE A 223 -3.66 -16.15 -10.48
CA ILE A 223 -2.53 -17.07 -10.29
C ILE A 223 -1.80 -17.26 -11.62
N ASN A 224 -2.53 -17.53 -12.71
CA ASN A 224 -1.94 -17.73 -14.03
C ASN A 224 -1.22 -16.48 -14.55
N GLN A 225 -1.76 -15.28 -14.35
CA GLN A 225 -1.10 -14.01 -14.70
C GLN A 225 0.23 -13.84 -13.95
N ARG A 226 0.26 -14.17 -12.66
CA ARG A 226 1.48 -14.12 -11.84
C ARG A 226 2.51 -15.18 -12.26
N MET A 227 2.06 -16.40 -12.56
CA MET A 227 2.93 -17.44 -13.11
C MET A 227 3.58 -17.00 -14.42
N ALA A 228 2.82 -16.39 -15.33
CA ALA A 228 3.35 -15.85 -16.58
C ALA A 228 4.37 -14.72 -16.37
N LEU A 229 4.12 -13.82 -15.40
CA LEU A 229 5.09 -12.79 -15.02
C LEU A 229 6.40 -13.40 -14.49
N ILE A 230 6.30 -14.43 -13.66
CA ILE A 230 7.48 -15.14 -13.12
C ILE A 230 8.28 -15.80 -14.24
N ASP A 231 7.61 -16.45 -15.20
CA ASP A 231 8.27 -17.10 -16.33
C ASP A 231 8.99 -16.08 -17.24
N ASP A 232 8.40 -14.91 -17.47
CA ASP A 232 9.07 -13.79 -18.16
C ASP A 232 10.31 -13.30 -17.40
N LEU A 233 10.21 -13.11 -16.08
CA LEU A 233 11.33 -12.66 -15.24
C LEU A 233 12.47 -13.66 -15.24
N ARG A 234 12.17 -14.96 -15.21
CA ARG A 234 13.18 -16.03 -15.32
C ARG A 234 13.90 -16.01 -16.65
N SER A 235 13.19 -15.65 -17.72
CA SER A 235 13.77 -15.51 -19.06
C SER A 235 14.59 -14.21 -19.21
N ALA A 236 14.35 -13.23 -18.34
CA ALA A 236 14.99 -11.92 -18.36
C ALA A 236 16.27 -11.84 -17.51
N THR A 237 16.58 -12.84 -16.68
CA THR A 237 17.74 -12.82 -15.78
C THR A 237 18.53 -14.13 -15.84
N SER A 238 19.84 -14.05 -15.64
CA SER A 238 20.74 -15.19 -15.46
C SER A 238 21.30 -15.28 -14.04
N ASP A 239 20.88 -14.39 -13.13
CA ASP A 239 21.32 -14.38 -11.74
C ASP A 239 20.77 -15.63 -11.00
N PRO A 240 21.62 -16.48 -10.40
CA PRO A 240 21.18 -17.70 -9.72
C PRO A 240 20.31 -17.42 -8.49
N VAL A 241 20.54 -16.32 -7.76
CA VAL A 241 19.70 -15.90 -6.63
C VAL A 241 18.32 -15.50 -7.13
N ALA A 242 18.26 -14.77 -8.24
CA ALA A 242 17.00 -14.42 -8.89
C ALA A 242 16.21 -15.66 -9.32
N LEU A 243 16.87 -16.59 -10.01
CA LEU A 243 16.25 -17.82 -10.50
C LEU A 243 15.68 -18.67 -9.36
N ASN A 244 16.39 -18.77 -8.22
CA ASN A 244 15.90 -19.46 -7.03
C ASN A 244 14.68 -18.76 -6.42
N ALA A 245 14.75 -17.43 -6.22
CA ALA A 245 13.64 -16.66 -5.66
C ALA A 245 12.37 -16.70 -6.54
N LEU A 246 12.55 -16.71 -7.86
CA LEU A 246 11.46 -16.84 -8.84
C LEU A 246 10.86 -18.25 -8.83
N GLN A 247 11.69 -19.29 -8.69
CA GLN A 247 11.20 -20.66 -8.50
C GLN A 247 10.40 -20.80 -7.19
N ASP A 248 10.89 -20.23 -6.09
CA ASP A 248 10.19 -20.23 -4.80
C ASP A 248 8.82 -19.54 -4.90
N SER A 249 8.75 -18.43 -5.64
CA SER A 249 7.49 -17.70 -5.90
C SER A 249 6.50 -18.59 -6.65
N ARG A 250 6.99 -19.28 -7.68
CA ARG A 250 6.20 -20.21 -8.50
C ARG A 250 5.64 -21.36 -7.66
N ASP A 251 6.48 -21.95 -6.81
CA ASP A 251 6.10 -23.08 -5.95
C ASP A 251 5.05 -22.66 -4.91
N ARG A 252 5.12 -21.42 -4.41
CA ARG A 252 4.09 -20.84 -3.52
C ARG A 252 2.76 -20.70 -4.25
N LEU A 253 2.74 -20.17 -5.48
CA LEU A 253 1.53 -20.05 -6.30
C LEU A 253 0.93 -21.41 -6.67
N ALA A 254 1.79 -22.38 -7.02
CA ALA A 254 1.35 -23.72 -7.40
C ALA A 254 0.61 -24.43 -6.25
N LYS A 255 0.98 -24.16 -4.99
CA LYS A 255 0.28 -24.68 -3.80
C LYS A 255 -1.12 -24.08 -3.59
N LEU A 256 -1.46 -22.98 -4.27
CA LEU A 256 -2.78 -22.34 -4.19
C LEU A 256 -3.77 -22.90 -5.22
N LEU A 257 -3.28 -23.52 -6.30
CA LEU A 257 -4.11 -24.16 -7.35
C LEU A 257 -4.88 -25.45 -6.95
N PRO A 258 -4.49 -26.28 -5.96
CA PRO A 258 -5.19 -27.52 -5.65
C PRO A 258 -6.45 -27.38 -4.78
N ALA A 259 -6.87 -26.17 -4.40
CA ALA A 259 -8.06 -25.95 -3.58
C ALA A 259 -9.33 -25.52 -4.35
N SER A 260 -9.23 -25.19 -5.65
CA SER A 260 -10.35 -24.60 -6.42
C SER A 260 -11.11 -25.56 -7.34
N VAL A 261 -10.84 -26.88 -7.27
CA VAL A 261 -11.45 -27.88 -8.18
C VAL A 261 -12.45 -28.80 -7.45
N ALA A 262 -12.76 -28.55 -6.18
CA ALA A 262 -13.58 -29.44 -5.35
C ALA A 262 -14.85 -28.77 -4.79
N THR A 263 -15.52 -27.90 -5.54
CA THR A 263 -16.92 -27.54 -5.24
C THR A 263 -17.66 -27.11 -6.52
N THR A 264 -18.15 -28.09 -7.26
CA THR A 264 -19.35 -27.91 -8.10
C THR A 264 -20.14 -29.23 -8.07
N PRO A 265 -21.24 -29.33 -7.30
CA PRO A 265 -22.25 -30.36 -7.54
C PRO A 265 -23.07 -30.04 -8.81
#